data_AF-D8JVU7-F1
#
_entry.id   AF-D8JVU7-F1
#
_cell.length_a   1.000
_cell.length_b   1.000
_cell.length_c   1.000
_cell.angle_alpha   90.00
_cell.angle_beta   90.00
_cell.angle_gamma   90.00
#
_symmetry.space_group_name_H-M   'P 1'
#
loop_
_entity.id
_entity.type
_entity.pdbx_description
1 polymer ?
#
loop_
_entity_poly.entity_id
_entity_poly.type
_entity_poly.pdbx_seq_one_letter_code
_entity_poly.pdbx_strand_id
1 'polypeptide(L)'
;MQDSNAIKELIKERARELDLELADLSKRLGKKRGYLHDYLERGSPKAMPVDLKIRLATELKIPPHRLGVSFANFPRPSGRASDVEPVVDVAEFAHMSANMAPFRVLTNVLDKSHPKRILPGEILIVNMDEPSSRQLARGDIIIAYVYDRAHPDPYATVLREFIPPDFLATTSSGPNEIMALNDPDNEFRFEVVGVVHHQYLPLRRP
;
A
#
# COMPACT_ATOMS: atom_id res chain seq x y z
N MET A 1 -0.44 -10.73 -22.69
CA MET A 1 -1.82 -10.26 -22.41
C MET A 1 -2.78 -11.46 -22.55
N GLN A 2 -2.60 -12.51 -21.75
CA GLN A 2 -3.29 -13.80 -21.89
C GLN A 2 -4.01 -14.27 -20.60
N ASP A 3 -4.05 -13.45 -19.54
CA ASP A 3 -4.37 -13.94 -18.18
C ASP A 3 -5.81 -13.73 -17.68
N SER A 4 -6.71 -13.08 -18.46
CA SER A 4 -8.03 -12.70 -17.92
C SER A 4 -8.94 -13.91 -17.64
N ASN A 5 -8.98 -14.93 -18.50
CA ASN A 5 -9.85 -16.09 -18.30
C ASN A 5 -9.31 -17.08 -17.25
N ALA A 6 -7.99 -17.30 -17.20
CA ALA A 6 -7.38 -18.16 -16.19
C ALA A 6 -7.60 -17.62 -14.77
N ILE A 7 -7.46 -16.30 -14.58
CA ILE A 7 -7.75 -15.63 -13.31
C ILE A 7 -9.23 -15.80 -12.91
N LYS A 8 -10.16 -15.66 -13.87
CA LYS A 8 -11.59 -15.82 -13.59
C LYS A 8 -11.95 -17.23 -13.15
N GLU A 9 -11.42 -18.24 -13.82
CA GLU A 9 -11.67 -19.64 -13.45
C GLU A 9 -11.04 -19.98 -12.10
N LEU A 10 -9.82 -19.49 -11.80
CA LEU A 10 -9.21 -19.62 -10.48
C LEU A 10 -10.08 -19.02 -9.37
N ILE A 11 -10.67 -17.84 -9.60
CA ILE A 11 -11.58 -17.21 -8.63
C ILE A 11 -12.80 -18.10 -8.38
N LYS A 12 -13.42 -18.65 -9.44
CA LYS A 12 -14.59 -19.53 -9.32
C LYS A 12 -14.27 -20.82 -8.57
N GLU A 13 -13.15 -21.45 -8.92
CA GLU A 13 -12.67 -22.67 -8.30
C GLU A 13 -12.42 -22.46 -6.80
N ARG A 14 -11.63 -21.45 -6.43
CA ARG A 14 -11.32 -21.15 -5.03
C ARG A 14 -12.55 -20.74 -4.22
N ALA A 15 -13.49 -20.00 -4.82
CA ALA A 15 -14.75 -19.68 -4.14
C ALA A 15 -15.58 -20.94 -3.85
N ARG A 16 -15.65 -21.88 -4.80
CA ARG A 16 -16.34 -23.17 -4.62
C ARG A 16 -15.68 -24.05 -3.56
N GLU A 17 -14.35 -24.15 -3.58
CA GLU A 17 -13.61 -24.95 -2.59
C GLU A 17 -13.77 -24.45 -1.16
N LEU A 18 -13.96 -23.13 -1.00
CA LEU A 18 -14.17 -22.49 0.30
C LEU A 18 -15.66 -22.37 0.68
N ASP A 19 -16.57 -22.90 -0.14
CA ASP A 19 -18.03 -22.78 0.03
C ASP A 19 -18.49 -21.31 0.20
N LEU A 20 -17.92 -20.42 -0.62
CA LEU A 20 -18.22 -18.98 -0.59
C LEU A 20 -19.10 -18.57 -1.77
N GLU A 21 -20.22 -17.92 -1.48
CA GLU A 21 -21.02 -17.28 -2.53
C GLU A 21 -20.32 -16.02 -3.08
N LEU A 22 -20.31 -15.88 -4.41
CA LEU A 22 -19.78 -14.68 -5.09
C LEU A 22 -20.49 -13.39 -4.66
N ALA A 23 -21.76 -13.50 -4.27
CA ALA A 23 -22.56 -12.42 -3.72
C ALA A 23 -21.98 -11.90 -2.40
N ASP A 24 -21.62 -12.81 -1.50
CA ASP A 24 -21.07 -12.48 -0.19
C ASP A 24 -19.65 -11.96 -0.31
N LEU A 25 -18.83 -12.57 -1.16
CA LEU A 25 -17.50 -12.06 -1.50
C LEU A 25 -17.58 -10.63 -2.02
N SER A 26 -18.51 -10.33 -2.94
CA SER A 26 -18.70 -8.96 -3.45
C SER A 26 -19.02 -7.97 -2.33
N LYS A 27 -19.87 -8.38 -1.37
CA LYS A 27 -20.23 -7.56 -0.21
C LYS A 27 -19.04 -7.34 0.73
N ARG A 28 -18.25 -8.37 1.02
CA ARG A 28 -17.01 -8.26 1.83
C ARG A 28 -15.96 -7.35 1.18
N LEU A 29 -15.95 -7.31 -0.16
CA LEU A 29 -15.14 -6.38 -0.94
C LEU A 29 -15.69 -4.93 -0.93
N GLY A 30 -16.82 -4.66 -0.26
CA GLY A 30 -17.45 -3.34 -0.25
C GLY A 30 -18.03 -2.94 -1.61
N LYS A 31 -18.40 -3.92 -2.44
CA LYS A 31 -19.04 -3.71 -3.74
C LYS A 31 -20.49 -4.21 -3.73
N LYS A 32 -21.24 -3.84 -4.77
CA LYS A 32 -22.63 -4.35 -4.98
C LYS A 32 -22.62 -5.87 -5.09
N ARG A 33 -23.71 -6.53 -4.65
CA ARG A 33 -23.86 -8.00 -4.64
C ARG A 33 -23.49 -8.68 -5.96
N GLY A 34 -23.85 -8.09 -7.10
CA GLY A 34 -23.58 -8.63 -8.43
C GLY A 34 -22.19 -8.33 -9.00
N TYR A 35 -21.30 -7.63 -8.27
CA TYR A 35 -20.04 -7.14 -8.83
C TYR A 35 -19.14 -8.27 -9.34
N LEU A 36 -18.85 -9.29 -8.53
CA LEU A 36 -18.00 -10.41 -8.96
C LEU A 36 -18.68 -11.24 -10.05
N HIS A 37 -20.00 -11.43 -9.98
CA HIS A 37 -20.73 -12.11 -11.05
C HIS A 37 -20.60 -11.34 -12.38
N ASP A 38 -20.79 -10.01 -12.37
CA ASP A 38 -20.61 -9.16 -13.55
C ASP A 38 -19.16 -9.23 -14.07
N TYR A 39 -18.16 -9.25 -13.20
CA TYR A 39 -16.76 -9.34 -13.59
C TYR A 39 -16.42 -10.69 -14.23
N LEU A 40 -16.84 -11.79 -13.60
CA LEU A 40 -16.51 -13.15 -14.04
C LEU A 40 -17.26 -13.50 -15.34
N GLU A 41 -18.59 -13.33 -15.35
CA GLU A 41 -19.45 -13.77 -16.45
C GLU A 41 -19.56 -12.75 -17.57
N ARG A 42 -19.71 -11.47 -17.23
CA ARG A 42 -19.96 -10.41 -18.22
C ARG A 42 -18.67 -9.67 -18.61
N GLY A 43 -17.58 -9.90 -17.89
CA GLY A 43 -16.32 -9.18 -18.12
C GLY A 43 -16.39 -7.69 -17.80
N SER A 44 -17.32 -7.28 -16.93
CA SER A 44 -17.50 -5.89 -16.54
C SER A 44 -17.30 -5.72 -15.03
N PRO A 45 -16.31 -4.93 -14.58
CA PRO A 45 -15.38 -4.13 -15.39
C PRO A 45 -14.37 -4.99 -16.16
N LYS A 46 -13.77 -4.45 -17.23
CA LYS A 46 -12.75 -5.16 -18.04
C LYS A 46 -11.54 -5.62 -17.22
N ALA A 47 -11.18 -4.84 -16.22
CA ALA A 47 -10.11 -5.13 -15.28
C ALA A 47 -10.56 -4.81 -13.86
N MET A 48 -10.24 -5.71 -12.93
CA MET A 48 -10.44 -5.46 -11.51
C MET A 48 -9.33 -4.54 -10.99
N PRO A 49 -9.67 -3.46 -10.27
CA PRO A 49 -8.72 -2.65 -9.51
C PRO A 49 -7.78 -3.49 -8.64
N VAL A 50 -6.53 -3.08 -8.50
CA VAL A 50 -5.50 -3.90 -7.86
C VAL A 50 -5.78 -4.10 -6.36
N ASP A 51 -6.28 -3.07 -5.68
CA ASP A 51 -6.73 -3.15 -4.29
C ASP A 51 -7.81 -4.23 -4.09
N LEU A 52 -8.75 -4.34 -5.03
CA LEU A 52 -9.79 -5.36 -4.99
C LEU A 52 -9.22 -6.76 -5.24
N LYS A 53 -8.23 -6.89 -6.13
CA LYS A 53 -7.55 -8.15 -6.36
C LYS A 53 -6.82 -8.62 -5.10
N ILE A 54 -6.11 -7.75 -4.41
CA ILE A 54 -5.41 -8.09 -3.16
C ILE A 54 -6.42 -8.61 -2.12
N ARG A 55 -7.50 -7.86 -1.88
CA ARG A 55 -8.52 -8.27 -0.91
C ARG A 55 -9.21 -9.57 -1.29
N LEU A 56 -9.53 -9.72 -2.58
CA LEU A 56 -10.13 -10.95 -3.08
C LEU A 56 -9.17 -12.13 -2.88
N ALA A 57 -7.87 -11.94 -3.12
CA ALA A 57 -6.86 -12.95 -2.85
C ALA A 57 -6.81 -13.34 -1.36
N THR A 58 -6.93 -12.36 -0.45
CA THR A 58 -7.04 -12.59 1.00
C THR A 58 -8.27 -13.44 1.34
N GLU A 59 -9.47 -13.06 0.85
CA GLU A 59 -10.71 -13.81 1.09
C GLU A 59 -10.64 -15.24 0.52
N LEU A 60 -10.00 -15.40 -0.64
CA LEU A 60 -9.80 -16.70 -1.31
C LEU A 60 -8.61 -17.51 -0.77
N LYS A 61 -7.87 -16.95 0.20
CA LYS A 61 -6.65 -17.53 0.79
C LYS A 61 -5.64 -17.97 -0.27
N ILE A 62 -5.40 -17.12 -1.25
CA ILE A 62 -4.40 -17.32 -2.31
C ILE A 62 -3.43 -16.13 -2.37
N PRO A 63 -2.20 -16.33 -2.86
CA PRO A 63 -1.30 -15.22 -3.11
C PRO A 63 -1.84 -14.26 -4.17
N PRO A 64 -1.76 -12.92 -3.98
CA PRO A 64 -2.30 -11.96 -4.94
C PRO A 64 -1.70 -12.05 -6.35
N HIS A 65 -0.46 -12.51 -6.49
CA HIS A 65 0.16 -12.72 -7.81
C HIS A 65 -0.60 -13.72 -8.68
N ARG A 66 -1.33 -14.68 -8.09
CA ARG A 66 -2.18 -15.61 -8.84
C ARG A 66 -3.41 -14.93 -9.43
N LEU A 67 -3.80 -13.74 -8.94
CA LEU A 67 -4.84 -12.89 -9.52
C LEU A 67 -4.26 -11.83 -10.49
N GLY A 68 -3.02 -12.03 -10.95
CA GLY A 68 -2.32 -11.09 -11.82
C GLY A 68 -2.04 -9.77 -11.14
N VAL A 69 -1.89 -9.76 -9.80
CA VAL A 69 -1.22 -8.67 -9.10
C VAL A 69 0.26 -8.91 -9.30
N SER A 70 0.86 -8.27 -10.29
CA SER A 70 2.31 -8.27 -10.36
C SER A 70 2.81 -7.46 -9.18
N PHE A 71 3.30 -8.15 -8.15
CA PHE A 71 4.44 -7.61 -7.42
C PHE A 71 5.52 -7.58 -8.50
N ALA A 72 5.89 -6.40 -8.98
CA ALA A 72 7.05 -6.35 -9.87
C ALA A 72 8.16 -7.12 -9.15
N ASN A 73 8.81 -8.08 -9.82
CA ASN A 73 10.17 -8.45 -9.43
C ASN A 73 10.87 -7.11 -9.31
N PHE A 74 11.20 -6.76 -8.08
CA PHE A 74 11.60 -5.43 -7.72
C PHE A 74 12.60 -4.96 -8.78
N PRO A 75 12.36 -3.85 -9.51
CA PRO A 75 13.50 -2.97 -9.62
C PRO A 75 13.88 -2.79 -8.15
N ARG A 76 15.04 -3.36 -7.74
CA ARG A 76 15.77 -2.84 -6.57
C ARG A 76 15.45 -1.36 -6.55
N PRO A 77 14.94 -0.76 -5.46
CA PRO A 77 14.67 0.67 -5.44
C PRO A 77 15.83 1.31 -6.18
N SER A 78 15.55 1.90 -7.34
CA SER A 78 16.60 2.13 -8.32
C SER A 78 17.45 3.25 -7.74
N GLY A 79 18.47 2.85 -6.97
CA GLY A 79 19.09 3.67 -5.94
C GLY A 79 18.39 3.56 -4.57
N ARG A 80 19.16 3.76 -3.51
CA ARG A 80 18.74 3.99 -2.11
C ARG A 80 17.79 5.21 -1.93
N ALA A 81 16.89 5.47 -2.86
CA ALA A 81 16.02 6.63 -2.88
C ALA A 81 14.91 6.40 -1.87
N SER A 82 15.07 7.00 -0.69
CA SER A 82 13.99 7.11 0.27
C SER A 82 12.91 8.03 -0.29
N ASP A 83 11.64 7.73 0.00
CA ASP A 83 10.52 8.58 -0.41
C ASP A 83 10.38 9.80 0.49
N VAL A 84 10.99 9.73 1.66
CA VAL A 84 10.92 10.72 2.72
C VAL A 84 12.25 10.80 3.45
N GLU A 85 12.52 11.95 4.04
CA GLU A 85 13.65 12.18 4.94
C GLU A 85 13.19 12.91 6.21
N PRO A 86 13.80 12.66 7.38
CA PRO A 86 13.47 13.40 8.59
C PRO A 86 13.85 14.87 8.44
N VAL A 87 12.95 15.76 8.87
CA VAL A 87 13.25 17.19 8.94
C VAL A 87 13.88 17.48 10.30
N VAL A 88 15.20 17.71 10.30
CA VAL A 88 15.94 18.01 11.52
C VAL A 88 16.02 19.53 11.71
N ASP A 89 15.92 19.97 12.97
CA ASP A 89 16.30 21.31 13.42
C ASP A 89 15.50 22.48 12.79
N VAL A 90 14.17 22.41 12.88
CA VAL A 90 13.30 23.52 12.49
C VAL A 90 12.54 23.99 13.71
N ALA A 91 12.79 25.24 14.13
CA ALA A 91 12.14 25.87 15.27
C ALA A 91 10.60 25.80 15.20
N GLU A 92 10.04 25.74 13.99
CA GLU A 92 8.61 25.57 13.72
C GLU A 92 8.02 24.29 14.33
N PHE A 93 8.84 23.25 14.53
CA PHE A 93 8.43 21.95 15.07
C PHE A 93 8.86 21.73 16.54
N ALA A 94 9.48 22.74 17.18
CA ALA A 94 10.00 22.63 18.54
C ALA A 94 8.92 22.34 19.61
N HIS A 95 7.65 22.62 19.30
CA HIS A 95 6.51 22.39 20.20
C HIS A 95 5.76 21.08 19.92
N MET A 96 6.24 20.24 18.99
CA MET A 96 5.61 18.96 18.71
C MET A 96 5.73 18.01 19.91
N SER A 97 4.74 17.13 20.07
CA SER A 97 4.82 16.07 21.07
C SER A 97 5.97 15.11 20.77
N ALA A 98 6.53 14.49 21.81
CA ALA A 98 7.72 13.66 21.70
C ALA A 98 7.57 12.43 20.76
N ASN A 99 6.33 12.00 20.51
CA ASN A 99 5.96 10.90 19.62
C ASN A 99 5.65 11.36 18.19
N MET A 100 5.79 12.65 17.87
CA MET A 100 5.54 13.16 16.54
C MET A 100 6.85 13.59 15.89
N ALA A 101 7.03 13.24 14.62
CA ALA A 101 8.22 13.59 13.87
C ALA A 101 7.86 14.17 12.49
N PRO A 102 8.50 15.26 12.06
CA PRO A 102 8.32 15.82 10.72
C PRO A 102 9.19 15.09 9.68
N PHE A 103 8.61 14.78 8.53
CA PHE A 103 9.30 14.17 7.38
C PHE A 103 9.02 14.96 6.11
N ARG A 104 10.05 15.23 5.31
CA ARG A 104 9.92 15.85 4.00
C ARG A 104 9.74 14.78 2.94
N VAL A 105 8.77 14.98 2.05
CA VAL A 105 8.51 14.09 0.92
C VAL A 105 9.48 14.38 -0.22
N LEU A 106 10.11 13.34 -0.76
CA LEU A 106 11.12 13.41 -1.82
C LEU A 106 10.58 12.95 -3.18
N THR A 107 9.62 12.03 -3.19
CA THR A 107 9.12 11.37 -4.40
C THR A 107 7.60 11.58 -4.57
N ASN A 108 7.08 11.22 -5.75
CA ASN A 108 5.67 11.42 -6.09
C ASN A 108 4.80 10.17 -5.82
N VAL A 109 5.22 9.30 -4.90
CA VAL A 109 4.63 7.96 -4.68
C VAL A 109 3.14 7.96 -4.30
N LEU A 110 2.58 9.09 -3.87
CA LEU A 110 1.17 9.24 -3.47
C LEU A 110 0.48 10.48 -4.08
N ASP A 111 0.93 10.95 -5.25
CA ASP A 111 0.48 12.22 -5.87
C ASP A 111 -0.91 12.18 -6.53
N LYS A 112 -1.49 10.99 -6.78
CA LYS A 112 -2.67 10.86 -7.67
C LYS A 112 -3.93 10.36 -6.98
N SER A 113 -3.92 9.16 -6.42
CA SER A 113 -5.17 8.46 -6.08
C SER A 113 -5.58 8.59 -4.62
N HIS A 114 -4.66 8.97 -3.73
CA HIS A 114 -4.98 9.19 -2.33
C HIS A 114 -5.72 10.54 -2.15
N PRO A 115 -6.81 10.62 -1.35
CA PRO A 115 -7.58 11.86 -1.16
C PRO A 115 -6.75 13.07 -0.72
N LYS A 116 -5.71 12.85 0.08
CA LYS A 116 -4.79 13.91 0.55
C LYS A 116 -3.81 14.42 -0.53
N ARG A 117 -3.60 13.66 -1.61
CA ARG A 117 -2.62 13.93 -2.70
C ARG A 117 -1.30 14.49 -2.18
N ILE A 118 -0.40 13.59 -1.79
CA ILE A 118 0.89 13.98 -1.22
C ILE A 118 1.89 14.25 -2.35
N LEU A 119 2.50 15.43 -2.31
CA LEU A 119 3.41 15.91 -3.34
C LEU A 119 4.86 16.00 -2.84
N PRO A 120 5.86 15.89 -3.73
CA PRO A 120 7.25 16.17 -3.38
C PRO A 120 7.42 17.57 -2.79
N GLY A 121 8.24 17.66 -1.73
CA GLY A 121 8.56 18.88 -1.00
C GLY A 121 7.63 19.18 0.18
N GLU A 122 6.50 18.48 0.31
CA GLU A 122 5.60 18.63 1.46
C GLU A 122 6.22 18.08 2.74
N ILE A 123 5.75 18.57 3.90
CA ILE A 123 6.16 18.08 5.21
C ILE A 123 5.00 17.30 5.82
N LEU A 124 5.25 16.06 6.21
CA LEU A 124 4.31 15.18 6.88
C LEU A 124 4.64 15.14 8.36
N ILE A 125 3.62 15.29 9.21
CA ILE A 125 3.75 15.03 10.64
C ILE A 125 3.28 13.62 10.91
N VAL A 126 4.19 12.82 11.44
CA VAL A 126 4.02 11.38 11.60
C VAL A 126 3.94 11.07 13.08
N ASN A 127 2.89 10.36 13.47
CA ASN A 127 2.81 9.78 14.79
C ASN A 127 3.61 8.47 14.80
N MET A 128 4.63 8.45 15.66
CA MET A 128 5.61 7.39 15.84
C MET A 128 5.23 6.42 16.95
N ASP A 129 4.11 6.63 17.64
CA ASP A 129 3.57 5.62 18.56
C ASP A 129 3.31 4.35 17.77
N GLU A 130 4.12 3.32 18.05
CA GLU A 130 4.26 2.08 17.30
C GLU A 130 2.88 1.55 16.84
N PRO A 131 2.51 1.74 15.55
CA PRO A 131 1.24 1.23 15.09
C PRO A 131 1.45 -0.27 14.91
N SER A 132 1.13 -1.04 15.96
CA SER A 132 0.95 -2.49 15.79
C SER A 132 0.07 -2.68 14.56
N SER A 133 0.46 -3.54 13.62
CA SER A 133 -0.22 -3.72 12.32
C SER A 133 -1.74 -3.96 12.44
N ARG A 134 -2.21 -4.38 13.63
CA ARG A 134 -3.63 -4.52 14.01
C ARG A 134 -4.39 -3.20 14.16
N GLN A 135 -3.72 -2.04 14.25
CA GLN A 135 -4.35 -0.73 14.42
C GLN A 135 -4.40 0.09 13.11
N LEU A 136 -3.71 -0.35 12.05
CA LEU A 136 -3.71 0.35 10.78
C LEU A 136 -5.07 0.19 10.09
N ALA A 137 -5.67 1.32 9.71
CA ALA A 137 -6.89 1.38 8.93
C ALA A 137 -6.57 1.48 7.43
N ARG A 138 -7.50 1.02 6.59
CA ARG A 138 -7.41 1.21 5.14
C ARG A 138 -7.21 2.68 4.81
N GLY A 139 -6.25 2.97 3.93
CA GLY A 139 -5.97 4.32 3.48
C GLY A 139 -5.11 5.12 4.44
N ASP A 140 -4.69 4.53 5.58
CA ASP A 140 -3.66 5.14 6.39
C ASP A 140 -2.38 5.27 5.56
N ILE A 141 -1.79 6.45 5.60
CA ILE A 141 -0.49 6.68 4.97
C ILE A 141 0.55 6.44 6.05
N ILE A 142 1.51 5.58 5.75
CA ILE A 142 2.54 5.18 6.69
C ILE A 142 3.92 5.52 6.18
N ILE A 143 4.84 5.68 7.13
CA ILE A 143 6.28 5.60 6.88
C ILE A 143 6.75 4.22 7.36
N ALA A 144 7.58 3.57 6.56
CA ALA A 144 8.23 2.31 6.94
C ALA A 144 9.72 2.34 6.59
N TYR A 145 10.53 1.72 7.45
CA TYR A 145 11.90 1.38 7.10
C TYR A 145 11.92 0.07 6.33
N VAL A 146 12.73 0.04 5.28
CA VAL A 146 13.00 -1.14 4.47
C VAL A 146 14.36 -1.67 4.87
N TYR A 147 14.44 -2.91 5.32
CA TYR A 147 15.68 -3.61 5.64
C TYR A 147 15.92 -4.68 4.59
N ASP A 148 17.12 -4.71 4.04
CA ASP A 148 17.62 -5.89 3.34
C ASP A 148 17.88 -6.97 4.40
N ARG A 149 17.30 -8.16 4.28
CA ARG A 149 17.51 -9.23 5.27
C ARG A 149 18.98 -9.63 5.43
N ALA A 150 19.83 -9.35 4.45
CA ALA A 150 21.26 -9.58 4.52
C ALA A 150 22.02 -8.51 5.32
N HIS A 151 21.40 -7.35 5.63
CA HIS A 151 22.06 -6.21 6.27
C HIS A 151 21.23 -5.67 7.47
N PRO A 152 21.89 -5.26 8.57
CA PRO A 152 21.17 -4.74 9.74
C PRO A 152 20.64 -3.32 9.56
N ASP A 153 21.25 -2.54 8.67
CA ASP A 153 20.91 -1.12 8.48
C ASP A 153 19.72 -0.94 7.54
N PRO A 154 18.87 0.08 7.78
CA PRO A 154 17.77 0.38 6.89
C PRO A 154 18.31 0.79 5.52
N TYR A 155 17.84 0.07 4.49
CA TYR A 155 18.16 0.29 3.09
C TYR A 155 17.51 1.58 2.55
N ALA A 156 16.27 1.85 2.97
CA ALA A 156 15.50 3.02 2.56
C ALA A 156 14.37 3.32 3.57
N THR A 157 13.84 4.55 3.50
CA THR A 157 12.60 4.94 4.19
C THR A 157 11.52 5.18 3.15
N VAL A 158 10.42 4.43 3.21
CA VAL A 158 9.35 4.49 2.20
C VAL A 158 8.06 5.10 2.76
N LEU A 159 7.32 5.75 1.87
CA LEU A 159 6.02 6.36 2.14
C LEU A 159 4.93 5.65 1.32
N ARG A 160 3.96 5.01 1.98
CA ARG A 160 2.98 4.14 1.29
C ARG A 160 1.59 4.27 1.89
N GLU A 161 0.57 3.94 1.10
CA GLU A 161 -0.79 3.72 1.59
C GLU A 161 -0.91 2.27 2.11
N PHE A 162 -1.50 2.10 3.30
CA PHE A 162 -1.81 0.80 3.86
C PHE A 162 -3.10 0.22 3.27
N ILE A 163 -2.99 -1.01 2.78
CA ILE A 163 -4.09 -1.83 2.29
C ILE A 163 -4.17 -3.07 3.20
N PRO A 164 -5.24 -3.21 3.99
CA PRO A 164 -5.42 -4.38 4.85
C PRO A 164 -5.39 -5.70 4.05
N PRO A 165 -4.86 -6.79 4.64
CA PRO A 165 -4.42 -6.87 6.05
C PRO A 165 -2.95 -6.47 6.30
N ASP A 166 -2.09 -6.49 5.28
CA ASP A 166 -0.65 -6.38 5.46
C ASP A 166 0.08 -5.87 4.21
N PHE A 167 -0.61 -5.12 3.34
CA PHE A 167 -0.02 -4.61 2.11
C PHE A 167 0.22 -3.11 2.18
N LEU A 168 1.29 -2.68 1.53
CA LEU A 168 1.65 -1.29 1.28
C LEU A 168 1.57 -1.02 -0.21
N ALA A 169 1.02 0.11 -0.62
CA ALA A 169 0.92 0.47 -2.02
C ALA A 169 1.38 1.90 -2.30
N THR A 170 1.92 2.12 -3.49
CA THR A 170 1.99 3.46 -4.07
C THR A 170 0.72 3.75 -4.85
N THR A 171 0.37 5.03 -4.91
CA THR A 171 -0.78 5.55 -5.65
C THR A 171 -0.38 6.79 -6.45
N SER A 172 0.72 6.65 -7.19
CA SER A 172 1.33 7.69 -7.99
C SER A 172 0.71 7.81 -9.39
N SER A 173 1.05 8.89 -10.06
CA SER A 173 0.84 9.15 -11.48
C SER A 173 1.76 8.32 -12.38
N GLY A 174 2.86 7.80 -11.83
CA GLY A 174 3.81 6.91 -12.48
C GLY A 174 3.52 5.42 -12.22
N PRO A 175 4.56 4.57 -12.26
CA PRO A 175 4.47 3.18 -11.88
C PRO A 175 3.96 3.02 -10.44
N ASN A 176 3.07 2.04 -10.23
CA ASN A 176 2.57 1.71 -8.92
C ASN A 176 3.11 0.35 -8.45
N GLU A 177 3.41 0.28 -7.16
CA GLU A 177 4.05 -0.84 -6.48
C GLU A 177 3.17 -1.26 -5.33
N ILE A 178 3.12 -2.58 -5.08
CA ILE A 178 2.47 -3.15 -3.91
C ILE A 178 3.47 -4.09 -3.24
N MET A 179 3.56 -4.01 -1.92
CA MET A 179 4.51 -4.74 -1.09
C MET A 179 3.75 -5.40 0.06
N ALA A 180 4.07 -6.65 0.38
CA ALA A 180 3.58 -7.27 1.61
C ALA A 180 4.54 -6.98 2.77
N LEU A 181 4.00 -6.57 3.91
CA LEU A 181 4.75 -6.31 5.15
C LEU A 181 5.39 -7.59 5.71
N ASN A 182 4.69 -8.72 5.59
CA ASN A 182 5.05 -9.99 6.23
C ASN A 182 5.26 -11.12 5.22
N ASP A 183 5.92 -10.84 4.10
CA ASP A 183 6.30 -11.89 3.14
C ASP A 183 7.61 -12.57 3.58
N PRO A 184 7.59 -13.85 3.97
CA PRO A 184 8.79 -14.57 4.39
C PRO A 184 9.77 -14.81 3.23
N ASP A 185 9.28 -14.84 1.99
CA ASP A 185 10.07 -15.13 0.80
C ASP A 185 10.66 -13.85 0.18
N ASN A 186 10.31 -12.67 0.71
CA ASN A 186 10.84 -11.39 0.26
C ASN A 186 12.23 -11.13 0.84
N GLU A 187 13.16 -10.69 -0.02
CA GLU A 187 14.52 -10.30 0.36
C GLU A 187 14.53 -9.10 1.32
N PHE A 188 13.46 -8.30 1.31
CA PHE A 188 13.29 -7.16 2.20
C PHE A 188 12.30 -7.46 3.34
N ARG A 189 12.58 -6.87 4.51
CA ARG A 189 11.67 -6.77 5.65
C ARG A 189 11.26 -5.31 5.84
N PHE A 190 9.99 -5.10 6.17
CA PHE A 190 9.45 -3.77 6.44
C PHE A 190 9.16 -3.61 7.92
N GLU A 191 9.49 -2.45 8.46
CA GLU A 191 9.16 -2.06 9.82
C GLU A 191 8.37 -0.75 9.75
N VAL A 192 7.11 -0.76 10.22
CA VAL A 192 6.29 0.44 10.22
C VAL A 192 6.79 1.37 11.31
N VAL A 193 7.17 2.57 10.89
CA VAL A 193 7.76 3.60 11.74
C VAL A 193 6.67 4.47 12.36
N GLY A 194 5.64 4.77 11.59
CA GLY A 194 4.54 5.61 12.06
C GLY A 194 3.48 5.87 11.00
N VAL A 195 2.39 6.53 11.44
CA VAL A 195 1.25 6.89 10.59
C VAL A 195 1.21 8.41 10.42
N VAL A 196 0.98 8.86 9.19
CA VAL A 196 0.85 10.29 8.87
C VAL A 196 -0.42 10.84 9.52
N HIS A 197 -0.22 11.69 10.52
CA HIS A 197 -1.29 12.37 11.26
C HIS A 197 -1.76 13.63 10.54
N HIS A 198 -0.80 14.47 10.11
CA HIS A 198 -1.09 15.76 9.47
C HIS A 198 -0.15 16.02 8.29
N GLN A 199 -0.58 16.90 7.37
CA GLN A 199 0.18 17.34 6.21
C GLN A 199 0.34 18.85 6.29
N TYR A 200 1.58 19.32 6.22
CA TYR A 200 1.93 20.74 6.14
C TYR A 200 2.47 21.04 4.74
N LEU A 201 1.83 22.00 4.08
CA LEU A 201 2.40 22.66 2.92
C LEU A 201 3.41 23.68 3.43
N PRO A 202 4.70 23.57 3.12
CA PRO A 202 5.64 24.62 3.50
C PRO A 202 5.15 25.93 2.88
N LEU A 203 4.99 26.95 3.72
CA LEU A 203 4.71 28.31 3.25
C LEU A 203 5.80 28.65 2.22
N ARG A 204 5.40 28.90 0.97
CA ARG A 204 6.32 29.48 -0.01
C ARG A 204 6.84 30.77 0.62
N ARG A 205 8.11 30.80 1.01
CA ARG A 205 8.75 32.07 1.35
C ARG A 205 8.65 32.95 0.08
N PRO A 206 8.09 34.16 0.19
CA PRO A 206 8.00 35.09 -0.94
C PRO A 206 9.39 35.45 -1.49
#